data_AF-A0A1Q3BJX7-F1
#
_entry.id   AF-A0A1Q3BJX7-F1
#
_cell.length_a   1.000
_cell.length_b   1.000
_cell.length_c   1.000
_cell.angle_alpha   90.00
_cell.angle_beta   90.00
_cell.angle_gamma   90.00
#
_symmetry.space_group_name_H-M   'P 1'
#
loop_
_entity.id
_entity.type
_entity.pdbx_description
1 polymer ?
#
loop_
_entity_poly.entity_id
_entity_poly.type
_entity_poly.pdbx_seq_one_letter_code
_entity_poly.pdbx_strand_id
1 'polypeptide(L)'
;MEFGGPIHQRPVQDVAYAIARFIQRGGSFIDYYMVWQPKYGHLKELHRAIKMCERALVSVDPIVTSLASLQCASFLSNYDTKSAARVLFNNMHYNLPPWSISILPDCRNVVFNTAKVYIKRG
;
A
#
# COMPACT_ATOMS: atom_id res chain seq x y z
N MET A 1 18.14 -37.07 -10.47
CA MET A 1 17.32 -35.88 -10.76
C MET A 1 16.60 -35.52 -9.48
N GLU A 2 17.11 -34.55 -8.72
CA GLU A 2 16.39 -33.98 -7.58
C GLU A 2 15.68 -32.71 -8.06
N PHE A 3 14.36 -32.79 -8.20
CA PHE A 3 13.52 -31.61 -8.29
C PHE A 3 13.26 -31.13 -6.87
N GLY A 4 13.99 -30.08 -6.46
CA GLY A 4 13.91 -29.55 -5.11
C GLY A 4 14.88 -28.40 -4.88
N GLY A 5 14.88 -27.40 -5.76
CA GLY A 5 15.54 -26.12 -5.45
C GLY A 5 14.90 -25.50 -4.21
N PRO A 6 15.62 -24.69 -3.41
CA PRO A 6 15.05 -24.06 -2.23
C PRO A 6 13.80 -23.27 -2.63
N ILE A 7 12.69 -23.45 -1.89
CA ILE A 7 11.48 -22.66 -2.08
C ILE A 7 11.86 -21.21 -1.75
N HIS A 8 12.09 -20.41 -2.80
CA HIS A 8 12.34 -18.98 -2.66
C HIS A 8 11.03 -18.30 -2.28
N GLN A 9 10.70 -18.35 -0.99
CA GLN A 9 9.58 -17.60 -0.47
C GLN A 9 9.94 -16.12 -0.52
N ARG A 10 9.20 -15.34 -1.30
CA ARG A 10 9.27 -13.88 -1.19
C ARG A 10 8.60 -13.46 0.11
N PRO A 11 9.26 -12.64 0.95
CA PRO A 11 8.64 -12.08 2.14
C PRO A 11 7.33 -11.37 1.79
N VAL A 12 6.32 -11.50 2.64
CA VAL A 12 5.00 -10.89 2.43
C VAL A 12 5.07 -9.36 2.31
N GLN A 13 6.10 -8.76 2.92
CA GLN A 13 6.42 -7.34 2.86
C GLN A 13 6.85 -6.91 1.45
N ASP A 14 7.65 -7.72 0.75
CA ASP A 14 8.11 -7.43 -0.60
C ASP A 14 6.97 -7.54 -1.61
N VAL A 15 6.08 -8.52 -1.40
CA VAL A 15 4.85 -8.65 -2.19
C VAL A 15 3.95 -7.43 -1.96
N ALA A 16 3.77 -7.03 -0.70
CA ALA A 16 2.99 -5.85 -0.36
C ALA A 16 3.58 -4.56 -0.95
N TYR A 17 4.90 -4.43 -0.91
CA TYR A 17 5.63 -3.32 -1.52
C TYR A 17 5.44 -3.25 -3.02
N ALA A 18 5.57 -4.38 -3.73
CA ALA A 18 5.39 -4.44 -5.18
C ALA A 18 3.97 -4.03 -5.60
N ILE A 19 2.94 -4.50 -4.87
CA ILE A 19 1.53 -4.16 -5.14
C ILE A 19 1.27 -2.67 -4.90
N ALA A 20 1.68 -2.15 -3.74
CA ALA A 20 1.51 -0.72 -3.43
C ALA A 20 2.25 0.16 -4.44
N ARG A 21 3.44 -0.27 -4.90
CA ARG A 21 4.23 0.43 -5.91
C ARG A 21 3.57 0.43 -7.29
N PHE A 22 2.96 -0.69 -7.69
CA PHE A 22 2.23 -0.80 -8.95
C PHE A 22 1.06 0.20 -8.99
N ILE A 23 0.25 0.24 -7.93
CA ILE A 23 -0.88 1.17 -7.81
C ILE A 23 -0.40 2.62 -7.80
N GLN A 24 0.65 2.93 -7.02
CA GLN A 24 1.22 4.27 -6.97
C GLN A 24 1.67 4.79 -8.35
N ARG A 25 2.10 3.90 -9.25
CA ARG A 25 2.56 4.24 -10.61
C ARG A 25 1.46 4.28 -11.65
N GLY A 26 0.19 4.27 -11.26
CA GLY A 26 -0.96 4.30 -12.18
C GLY A 26 -1.37 2.92 -12.70
N GLY A 27 -0.95 1.84 -12.04
CA GLY A 27 -1.46 0.50 -12.32
C GLY A 27 -2.97 0.42 -12.05
N SER A 28 -3.69 -0.34 -12.88
CA SER A 28 -5.13 -0.55 -12.76
C SER A 28 -5.47 -1.19 -11.41
N PHE A 29 -6.22 -0.45 -10.60
CA PHE A 29 -6.78 -0.94 -9.34
C PHE A 29 -7.68 -2.15 -9.61
N ILE A 30 -8.57 -2.07 -10.61
CA ILE A 30 -9.63 -3.04 -10.90
C ILE A 30 -9.09 -4.47 -11.08
N ASP A 31 -7.97 -4.63 -11.78
CA ASP A 31 -7.37 -5.94 -12.06
C ASP A 31 -6.86 -6.66 -10.80
N TYR A 32 -6.46 -5.90 -9.77
CA TYR A 32 -6.01 -6.46 -8.49
C TYR A 32 -7.17 -7.01 -7.64
N TYR A 33 -8.38 -6.44 -7.75
CA TYR A 33 -9.56 -6.85 -6.96
C TYR A 33 -10.26 -8.09 -7.50
N MET A 34 -10.17 -8.34 -8.81
CA MET A 34 -10.95 -9.41 -9.46
C MET A 34 -10.32 -10.81 -9.28
N VAL A 35 -9.00 -10.88 -9.02
CA VAL A 35 -8.25 -12.15 -9.00
C VAL A 35 -7.79 -12.57 -7.59
N TRP A 36 -7.63 -11.64 -6.65
CA TRP A 36 -6.94 -11.92 -5.37
C TRP A 36 -7.82 -11.77 -4.13
N GLN A 37 -8.19 -12.89 -3.51
CA GLN A 37 -8.58 -12.94 -2.10
C GLN A 37 -7.37 -13.33 -1.22
N PRO A 38 -6.70 -12.38 -0.54
CA PRO A 38 -5.51 -12.70 0.23
C PRO A 38 -5.84 -13.56 1.45
N LYS A 39 -5.23 -14.76 1.51
CA LYS A 39 -5.36 -15.71 2.64
C LYS A 39 -4.55 -15.30 3.88
N TYR A 40 -3.57 -14.41 3.73
CA TYR A 40 -2.60 -14.02 4.76
C TYR A 40 -2.90 -12.63 5.33
N GLY A 41 -2.76 -12.47 6.65
CA GLY A 41 -3.15 -11.26 7.39
C GLY A 41 -2.58 -9.95 6.82
N HIS A 42 -1.27 -9.90 6.54
CA HIS A 42 -0.61 -8.68 6.05
C HIS A 42 -1.13 -8.23 4.67
N LEU A 43 -1.39 -9.18 3.76
CA LEU A 43 -1.98 -8.87 2.45
C LEU A 43 -3.47 -8.52 2.55
N LYS A 44 -4.18 -9.08 3.54
CA LYS A 44 -5.57 -8.70 3.85
C LYS A 44 -5.65 -7.27 4.37
N GLU A 45 -4.71 -6.85 5.22
CA GLU A 45 -4.60 -5.47 5.70
C GLU A 45 -4.22 -4.50 4.58
N LEU A 46 -3.29 -4.88 3.70
CA LEU A 46 -2.99 -4.13 2.48
C LEU A 46 -4.24 -3.95 1.62
N HIS A 47 -4.97 -5.04 1.34
CA HIS A 47 -6.20 -4.98 0.55
C HIS A 47 -7.23 -4.03 1.17
N ARG A 48 -7.42 -4.09 2.49
CA ARG A 48 -8.30 -3.16 3.21
C ARG A 48 -7.85 -1.71 3.04
N ALA A 49 -6.56 -1.43 3.16
CA ALA A 49 -6.00 -0.09 3.00
C ALA A 49 -6.19 0.46 1.58
N ILE A 50 -5.96 -0.36 0.56
CA ILE A 50 -6.18 0.04 -0.84
C ILE A 50 -7.69 0.25 -1.10
N LYS A 51 -8.57 -0.60 -0.54
CA LYS A 51 -10.03 -0.43 -0.68
C LYS A 51 -10.51 0.90 -0.10
N MET A 52 -9.90 1.39 0.98
CA MET A 52 -10.19 2.73 1.51
C MET A 52 -9.81 3.85 0.53
N CYS A 53 -8.86 3.61 -0.37
CA CYS A 53 -8.45 4.55 -1.42
C CYS A 53 -9.28 4.44 -2.70
N GLU A 54 -10.12 3.40 -2.87
CA GLU A 54 -10.87 3.10 -4.10
C GLU A 54 -11.55 4.33 -4.70
N ARG A 55 -12.26 5.05 -3.84
CA ARG A 55 -13.00 6.26 -4.17
C ARG A 55 -12.13 7.36 -4.80
N ALA A 56 -10.93 7.57 -4.25
CA ALA A 56 -9.93 8.49 -4.79
C ALA A 56 -9.18 7.92 -6.01
N LEU A 57 -9.13 6.60 -6.18
CA LEU A 57 -8.41 5.91 -7.26
C LEU A 57 -9.27 5.63 -8.50
N VAL A 58 -10.60 5.62 -8.37
CA VAL A 58 -11.58 5.27 -9.42
C VAL A 58 -12.37 6.49 -9.91
N SER A 59 -12.07 7.70 -9.45
CA SER A 59 -12.79 8.90 -9.90
C SER A 59 -12.49 9.22 -11.38
N VAL A 60 -13.36 8.74 -12.27
CA VAL A 60 -13.31 8.95 -13.73
C VAL A 60 -14.31 10.04 -14.19
N ASP A 61 -15.14 10.62 -13.31
CA ASP A 61 -16.12 11.65 -13.71
C ASP A 61 -15.82 13.04 -13.12
N PRO A 62 -15.40 14.04 -13.92
CA PRO A 62 -15.04 15.37 -13.42
C PRO A 62 -16.21 16.38 -13.35
N ILE A 63 -17.46 16.02 -13.65
CA ILE A 63 -18.46 17.03 -14.05
C ILE A 63 -19.45 17.46 -12.95
N VAL A 64 -19.76 16.64 -11.94
CA VAL A 64 -20.57 17.12 -10.79
C VAL A 64 -20.09 16.46 -9.51
N THR A 65 -19.12 17.07 -8.85
CA THR A 65 -18.96 16.87 -7.41
C THR A 65 -18.88 18.23 -6.78
N SER A 66 -19.96 18.59 -6.08
CA SER A 66 -20.04 19.80 -5.27
C SER A 66 -18.82 19.88 -4.35
N LEU A 67 -18.53 21.11 -3.93
CA LEU A 67 -17.41 21.63 -3.14
C LEU A 67 -17.05 20.91 -1.80
N ALA A 68 -17.44 19.63 -1.62
CA ALA A 68 -17.38 18.81 -0.41
C ALA A 68 -16.93 17.34 -0.65
N SER A 69 -16.07 17.06 -1.64
CA SER A 69 -15.50 15.72 -1.88
C SER A 69 -13.96 15.74 -1.86
N LEU A 70 -13.39 15.90 -0.67
CA LEU A 70 -11.95 15.75 -0.40
C LEU A 70 -11.56 14.25 -0.36
N GLN A 71 -11.87 13.48 -1.40
CA GLN A 71 -11.41 12.09 -1.49
C GLN A 71 -9.93 12.12 -1.88
N CYS A 72 -9.04 12.02 -0.89
CA CYS A 72 -7.59 12.15 -1.05
C CYS A 72 -6.91 10.86 -0.65
N ALA A 73 -6.11 10.25 -1.53
CA ALA A 73 -5.24 9.14 -1.18
C ALA A 73 -3.77 9.49 -1.49
N SER A 74 -2.85 9.11 -0.59
CA SER A 74 -1.41 9.31 -0.76
C SER A 74 -0.63 8.06 -0.41
N PHE A 75 0.48 7.86 -1.12
CA PHE A 75 1.42 6.75 -0.94
C PHE A 75 2.81 7.34 -0.71
N LEU A 76 3.31 7.25 0.52
CA LEU A 76 4.63 7.76 0.89
C LEU A 76 5.65 6.63 0.84
N SER A 77 6.63 6.75 -0.06
CA SER A 77 7.56 5.68 -0.38
C SER A 77 8.98 6.02 0.05
N ASN A 78 9.65 5.06 0.70
CA ASN A 78 11.08 5.07 0.93
C ASN A 78 11.73 3.97 0.09
N TYR A 79 12.55 4.36 -0.89
CA TYR A 79 13.28 3.44 -1.77
C TYR A 79 14.65 3.04 -1.21
N ASP A 80 15.12 3.68 -0.14
CA ASP A 80 16.36 3.32 0.51
C ASP A 80 16.20 1.96 1.20
N THR A 81 17.05 1.00 0.85
CA THR A 81 17.00 -0.37 1.37
C THR A 81 17.67 -0.52 2.73
N LYS A 82 18.42 0.48 3.19
CA LYS A 82 19.25 0.44 4.39
C LYS A 82 18.79 1.42 5.45
N SER A 83 18.31 2.60 5.05
CA SER A 83 18.05 3.71 5.96
C SER A 83 16.57 4.07 6.02
N ALA A 84 16.10 4.33 7.24
CA ALA A 84 14.78 4.91 7.45
C ALA A 84 14.79 6.39 7.04
N ALA A 85 13.66 6.86 6.49
CA ALA A 85 13.49 8.24 6.07
C ALA A 85 12.43 8.94 6.91
N ARG A 86 12.63 10.22 7.20
CA ARG A 86 11.61 11.10 7.78
C ARG A 86 11.21 12.12 6.73
N VAL A 87 9.94 12.10 6.32
CA VAL A 87 9.41 12.98 5.26
C VAL A 87 8.40 13.96 5.84
N LEU A 88 8.35 15.18 5.28
CA LEU A 88 7.33 16.18 5.58
C LEU A 88 6.27 16.13 4.46
N PHE A 89 5.03 15.85 4.81
CA PHE A 89 3.90 15.81 3.87
C PHE A 89 2.66 16.39 4.55
N ASN A 90 1.92 17.29 3.89
CA ASN A 90 0.77 18.00 4.47
C ASN A 90 1.05 18.59 5.87
N ASN A 91 2.23 19.21 6.02
CA ASN A 91 2.69 19.81 7.27
C ASN A 91 2.83 18.82 8.46
N MET A 92 2.91 17.53 8.18
CA MET A 92 3.11 16.46 9.16
C MET A 92 4.33 15.61 8.81
N HIS A 93 5.00 15.11 9.84
CA HIS A 93 6.17 14.25 9.66
C HIS A 93 5.79 12.78 9.70
N TYR A 94 6.32 12.01 8.75
CA TYR A 94 6.14 10.56 8.67
C TYR A 94 7.47 9.84 8.67
N ASN A 95 7.60 8.85 9.54
CA ASN A 95 8.75 7.95 9.58
C ASN A 95 8.47 6.73 8.70
N LEU A 96 9.29 6.55 7.68
CA LEU A 96 9.21 5.46 6.71
C LEU A 96 10.38 4.51 6.96
N PRO A 97 10.13 3.23 7.33
CA PRO A 97 11.16 2.20 7.35
C PRO A 97 11.90 2.07 6.00
N PRO A 98 13.11 1.47 5.98
CA PRO A 98 13.75 1.10 4.73
C PRO A 98 12.81 0.27 3.85
N TRP A 99 12.88 0.47 2.53
CA TRP A 99 12.15 -0.28 1.52
C TRP A 99 10.65 -0.43 1.81
N SER A 100 9.97 0.70 2.01
CA SER A 100 8.57 0.67 2.46
C SER A 100 7.68 1.71 1.79
N ILE A 101 6.39 1.40 1.74
CA ILE A 101 5.33 2.32 1.32
C ILE A 101 4.30 2.42 2.43
N SER A 102 4.00 3.64 2.86
CA SER A 102 2.89 3.95 3.77
C SER A 102 1.68 4.43 2.97
N ILE A 103 0.49 3.91 3.30
CA ILE A 103 -0.77 4.22 2.62
C ILE A 103 -1.61 5.14 3.51
N LEU A 104 -2.06 6.25 2.95
CA LEU A 104 -2.86 7.28 3.61
C LEU A 104 -4.14 7.54 2.80
N PRO A 105 -5.27 6.87 3.11
CA PRO A 105 -6.52 7.00 2.36
C PRO A 105 -7.26 8.32 2.59
N ASP A 106 -6.75 9.17 3.47
CA ASP A 106 -7.22 10.53 3.77
C ASP A 106 -6.08 11.58 3.67
N CYS A 107 -4.92 11.18 3.14
CA CYS A 107 -3.70 11.99 3.07
C CYS A 107 -3.19 12.53 4.42
N ARG A 108 -3.60 11.91 5.54
CA ARG A 108 -3.25 12.33 6.89
C ARG A 108 -2.83 11.16 7.78
N ASN A 109 -3.62 10.09 7.82
CA ASN A 109 -3.41 8.97 8.71
C ASN A 109 -2.82 7.77 7.94
N VAL A 110 -1.69 7.24 8.43
CA VAL A 110 -1.12 5.99 7.91
C VAL A 110 -1.94 4.83 8.43
N VAL A 111 -2.68 4.16 7.54
CA VAL A 111 -3.48 2.97 7.90
C VAL A 111 -2.74 1.67 7.65
N PHE A 112 -1.71 1.70 6.81
CA PHE A 112 -0.89 0.53 6.47
C PHE A 112 0.52 0.94 6.06
N ASN A 113 1.51 0.11 6.39
CA ASN A 113 2.86 0.22 5.86
C ASN A 113 3.37 -1.18 5.47
N THR A 114 3.98 -1.28 4.29
CA THR A 114 4.39 -2.57 3.71
C THR A 114 5.44 -3.31 4.53
N ALA A 115 6.29 -2.60 5.29
CA ALA A 115 7.35 -3.18 6.12
C ALA A 115 6.90 -3.47 7.57
N LYS A 116 5.80 -2.87 8.04
CA LYS A 116 5.27 -3.08 9.40
C LYS A 116 4.31 -4.26 9.44
N VAL A 117 4.83 -5.46 9.73
CA VAL A 117 4.00 -6.66 9.91
C VAL A 117 3.56 -6.76 11.37
N TYR A 118 2.26 -6.69 11.61
CA TYR A 118 1.71 -6.97 12.93
C TYR A 118 1.60 -8.49 13.12
N ILE A 119 2.45 -9.04 13.99
CA ILE A 119 2.29 -10.42 14.46
C ILE A 119 1.23 -10.38 15.56
N LYS A 120 0.05 -10.94 15.31
CA LYS A 120 -0.86 -11.28 16.42
C LYS A 120 -0.16 -12.33 17.27
N ARG A 121 0.39 -11.93 18.42
CA ARG A 121 0.73 -12.89 19.47
C ARG A 121 -0.61 -13.48 19.94
N GLY A 122 -0.76 -14.78 19.71
CA GLY A 122 -1.89 -15.57 20.19
C GLY A 122 -1.90 -15.66 21.71
#